data_AF-A0A2U2XDR8-F1
#
_entry.id   AF-A0A2U2XDR8-F1
#
_cell.length_a   1.000
_cell.length_b   1.000
_cell.length_c   1.000
_cell.angle_alpha   90.00
_cell.angle_beta   90.00
_cell.angle_gamma   90.00
#
_symmetry.space_group_name_H-M   'P 1'
#
loop_
_entity.id
_entity.type
_entity.pdbx_description
1 polymer ?
#
loop_
_entity_poly.entity_id
_entity_poly.type
_entity_poly.pdbx_seq_one_letter_code
_entity_poly.pdbx_strand_id
1 'polypeptide(L)'
;MSQQINYYSDNFYGGVTGAGFNPGYSLVNSSISFNIPNNSTIKKAFLFATSKKYMEEASFLDSITIKINGIDLSIGNQHAINNNYIYKRGFSPSDYIEHKTLVKDITYLSSILNQTPITVESTLQPDLPAIMHYYIIIL
;
A
#
# COMPACT_ATOMS: atom_id res chain seq x y z
N MET A 1 4.57 8.74 18.72
CA MET A 1 5.39 7.88 17.84
C MET A 1 5.48 8.57 16.48
N SER A 2 6.69 8.75 15.94
CA SER A 2 6.93 9.45 14.67
C SER A 2 6.70 8.51 13.49
N GLN A 3 5.85 8.89 12.52
CA GLN A 3 5.72 8.18 11.24
C GLN A 3 6.91 8.55 10.34
N GLN A 4 7.63 7.55 9.84
CA GLN A 4 8.75 7.73 8.92
C GLN A 4 8.25 7.67 7.47
N ILE A 5 8.41 8.77 6.72
CA ILE A 5 8.08 8.85 5.29
C ILE A 5 9.33 8.43 4.49
N ASN A 6 9.22 7.35 3.72
CA ASN A 6 10.24 6.98 2.73
C ASN A 6 9.88 7.64 1.40
N TYR A 7 10.58 8.71 1.04
CA TYR A 7 10.38 9.45 -0.21
C TYR A 7 11.45 9.02 -1.24
N TYR A 8 11.00 8.55 -2.41
CA TYR A 8 11.85 8.30 -3.56
C TYR A 8 11.36 9.20 -4.70
N SER A 9 12.22 10.12 -5.15
CA SER A 9 12.02 10.94 -6.34
C SER A 9 13.25 10.79 -7.20
N ASP A 10 13.07 10.26 -8.41
CA ASP A 10 14.15 10.05 -9.36
C ASP A 10 13.91 10.98 -10.57
N ASN A 11 14.89 11.84 -10.86
CA ASN A 11 14.82 12.85 -11.90
C ASN A 11 15.05 12.23 -13.29
N PHE A 12 14.10 11.43 -13.76
CA PHE A 12 14.01 11.04 -15.16
C PHE A 12 13.19 12.08 -15.95
N TYR A 13 13.54 12.35 -17.20
CA TYR A 13 12.71 13.15 -18.10
C TYR A 13 11.33 12.46 -18.25
N GLY A 14 10.33 12.94 -17.51
CA GLY A 14 9.03 12.29 -17.33
C GLY A 14 8.53 12.25 -15.88
N GLY A 15 9.43 12.40 -14.89
CA GLY A 15 9.15 12.56 -13.46
C GLY A 15 8.42 11.38 -12.82
N VAL A 16 9.14 10.52 -12.10
CA VAL A 16 8.51 9.50 -11.23
C VAL A 16 8.35 10.07 -9.83
N THR A 17 7.13 10.10 -9.30
CA THR A 17 6.86 10.50 -7.91
C THR A 17 6.10 9.43 -7.16
N GLY A 18 6.29 9.36 -5.84
CA GLY A 18 5.61 8.39 -5.02
C GLY A 18 5.76 8.63 -3.52
N ALA A 19 4.93 7.95 -2.75
CA ALA A 19 4.97 7.98 -1.30
C ALA A 19 4.58 6.62 -0.72
N GLY A 20 5.16 6.31 0.44
CA GLY A 20 4.88 5.10 1.20
C GLY A 20 4.24 5.40 2.54
N PHE A 21 3.28 4.59 2.97
CA PHE A 21 2.77 4.63 4.35
C PHE A 21 2.49 3.23 4.91
N ASN A 22 2.68 3.09 6.21
CA ASN A 22 2.44 1.84 6.92
C ASN A 22 1.36 2.03 7.99
N PRO A 23 0.10 1.71 7.69
CA PRO A 23 -0.99 1.79 8.65
C PRO A 23 -1.12 0.52 9.49
N GLY A 24 -0.39 -0.54 9.17
CA GLY A 24 -0.65 -1.86 9.74
C GLY A 24 -0.37 -1.95 11.25
N TYR A 25 0.41 -1.04 11.81
CA TYR A 25 0.65 -0.99 13.25
C TYR A 25 -0.21 0.05 13.98
N SER A 26 -1.16 0.68 13.28
CA SER A 26 -2.03 1.71 13.85
C SER A 26 -3.25 1.09 14.53
N LEU A 27 -3.53 1.52 15.76
CA LEU A 27 -4.75 1.17 16.51
C LEU A 27 -5.96 2.05 16.14
N VAL A 28 -5.77 2.97 15.21
CA VAL A 28 -6.79 3.89 14.70
C VAL A 28 -6.70 4.00 13.18
N ASN A 29 -7.74 4.53 12.53
CA ASN A 29 -7.65 4.93 11.13
C ASN A 29 -6.46 5.86 10.94
N SER A 30 -5.72 5.67 9.86
CA SER A 30 -4.51 6.45 9.59
C SER A 30 -4.50 6.95 8.16
N SER A 31 -3.89 8.11 7.98
CA SER A 31 -3.75 8.74 6.68
C SER A 31 -2.32 9.21 6.44
N ILE A 32 -1.95 9.26 5.17
CA ILE A 32 -0.79 9.99 4.69
C ILE A 32 -1.24 10.96 3.61
N SER A 33 -0.59 12.11 3.55
CA SER A 33 -0.74 13.04 2.43
C SER A 33 0.60 13.23 1.75
N PHE A 34 0.62 13.19 0.42
CA PHE A 34 1.80 13.50 -0.36
C PHE A 34 1.46 14.44 -1.53
N ASN A 35 2.45 15.23 -1.91
CA ASN A 35 2.30 16.25 -2.95
C ASN A 35 2.81 15.72 -4.28
N ILE A 36 2.02 15.94 -5.32
CA ILE A 36 2.48 15.89 -6.71
C ILE A 36 2.78 17.32 -7.16
N PRO A 37 3.80 17.58 -7.97
CA PRO A 37 4.01 18.91 -8.52
C PRO A 37 2.81 19.38 -9.34
N ASN A 38 2.45 20.66 -9.21
CA ASN A 38 1.38 21.27 -10.02
C ASN A 38 1.65 21.09 -11.52
N ASN A 39 0.60 20.89 -12.30
CA ASN A 39 0.64 20.65 -13.75
C ASN A 39 1.33 19.34 -14.19
N SER A 40 1.63 18.43 -13.28
CA SER A 40 2.06 17.08 -13.64
C SER A 40 0.95 16.37 -14.42
N THR A 41 1.31 15.69 -15.50
CA THR A 41 0.37 14.82 -16.24
C THR A 41 0.63 13.38 -15.83
N ILE A 42 -0.32 12.77 -15.13
CA ILE A 42 -0.24 11.36 -14.76
C ILE A 42 -0.56 10.48 -15.96
N LYS A 43 0.41 9.70 -16.42
CA LYS A 43 0.22 8.70 -17.48
C LYS A 43 -0.12 7.34 -16.91
N LYS A 44 0.52 6.96 -15.80
CA LYS A 44 0.23 5.73 -15.07
C LYS A 44 0.35 5.92 -13.57
N ALA A 45 -0.44 5.16 -12.83
CA ALA A 45 -0.32 5.10 -11.39
C ALA A 45 -0.54 3.67 -10.89
N PHE A 46 0.33 3.23 -9.97
CA PHE A 46 0.30 1.90 -9.40
C PHE A 46 0.30 1.98 -7.88
N LEU A 47 -0.57 1.19 -7.25
CA LEU A 47 -0.55 0.93 -5.82
C LEU A 47 0.13 -0.40 -5.56
N PHE A 48 1.17 -0.37 -4.74
CA PHE A 48 1.82 -1.53 -4.16
C PHE A 48 1.38 -1.68 -2.71
N ALA A 49 1.15 -2.90 -2.25
CA ALA A 49 0.93 -3.22 -0.85
C ALA A 49 1.63 -4.53 -0.48
N THR A 50 1.87 -4.76 0.81
CA THR A 50 2.35 -6.04 1.35
C THR A 50 1.17 -6.74 2.03
N SER A 51 0.75 -7.89 1.53
CA SER A 51 -0.15 -8.77 2.26
C SER A 51 0.63 -9.74 3.15
N LYS A 52 0.08 -10.07 4.32
CA LYS A 52 0.68 -10.98 5.29
C LYS A 52 -0.33 -12.00 5.80
N LYS A 53 0.15 -13.21 6.08
CA LYS A 53 -0.54 -14.18 6.93
C LYS A 53 0.42 -14.75 7.97
N TYR A 54 -0.12 -15.15 9.12
CA TYR A 54 0.65 -15.43 10.34
C TYR A 54 0.52 -16.88 10.86
N MET A 55 -0.38 -17.70 10.29
CA MET A 55 -0.53 -19.13 10.61
C MET A 55 -0.66 -19.98 9.34
N GLU A 56 -0.06 -21.18 9.29
CA GLU A 56 0.14 -21.95 8.03
C GLU A 56 -1.21 -22.16 7.30
N GLU A 57 -2.20 -22.49 8.11
CA GLU A 57 -3.60 -22.71 7.76
C GLU A 57 -4.39 -21.42 7.49
N ALA A 58 -3.84 -20.24 7.79
CA ALA A 58 -4.51 -18.98 7.49
C ALA A 58 -4.46 -18.67 6.00
N SER A 59 -5.52 -18.04 5.50
CA SER A 59 -5.58 -17.46 4.16
C SER A 59 -5.09 -16.02 4.17
N PHE A 60 -4.58 -15.56 3.03
CA PHE A 60 -4.41 -14.13 2.80
C PHE A 60 -5.78 -13.45 2.73
N LEU A 61 -5.83 -12.18 3.14
CA LEU A 61 -7.05 -11.40 3.04
C LEU A 61 -7.41 -11.14 1.57
N ASP A 62 -8.64 -11.47 1.19
CA ASP A 62 -9.11 -11.31 -0.19
C ASP A 62 -9.35 -9.86 -0.60
N SER A 63 -9.62 -8.97 0.37
CA SER A 63 -9.78 -7.54 0.10
C SER A 63 -9.74 -6.69 1.38
N ILE A 64 -9.10 -5.53 1.29
CA ILE A 64 -9.31 -4.37 2.17
C ILE A 64 -9.68 -3.16 1.32
N THR A 65 -10.53 -2.28 1.86
CA THR A 65 -10.83 -0.98 1.25
C THR A 65 -9.96 0.10 1.89
N ILE A 66 -9.21 0.81 1.06
CA ILE A 66 -8.56 2.09 1.42
C ILE A 66 -9.26 3.22 0.67
N LYS A 67 -9.05 4.47 1.08
CA LYS A 67 -9.54 5.65 0.36
C LYS A 67 -8.39 6.43 -0.24
N ILE A 68 -8.51 6.86 -1.48
CA ILE A 68 -7.60 7.82 -2.13
C ILE A 68 -8.42 9.05 -2.51
N ASN A 69 -8.15 10.19 -1.88
CA ASN A 69 -8.94 11.42 -2.02
C ASN A 69 -10.46 11.16 -1.88
N GLY A 70 -10.84 10.33 -0.91
CA GLY A 70 -12.23 9.96 -0.64
C GLY A 70 -12.83 8.87 -1.54
N ILE A 71 -12.13 8.42 -2.59
CA ILE A 71 -12.58 7.32 -3.45
C ILE A 71 -12.18 5.98 -2.84
N ASP A 72 -13.15 5.10 -2.66
CA ASP A 72 -12.92 3.73 -2.19
C ASP A 72 -12.15 2.91 -3.22
N LEU A 73 -11.07 2.28 -2.76
CA LEU A 73 -10.20 1.40 -3.52
C LEU A 73 -10.01 0.09 -2.76
N SER A 74 -10.52 -1.01 -3.32
CA SER A 74 -10.26 -2.36 -2.81
C SER A 74 -8.92 -2.91 -3.32
N ILE A 75 -8.13 -3.51 -2.44
CA ILE A 75 -6.92 -4.28 -2.79
C ILE A 75 -6.83 -5.54 -1.92
N GLY A 76 -6.32 -6.64 -2.48
CA GLY A 76 -6.29 -7.93 -1.78
C GLY A 76 -5.58 -9.02 -2.59
N ASN A 77 -5.74 -10.27 -2.18
CA ASN A 77 -5.02 -11.42 -2.73
C ASN A 77 -5.19 -11.64 -4.26
N GLN A 78 -6.29 -11.20 -4.85
CA GLN A 78 -6.49 -11.22 -6.32
C GLN A 78 -5.51 -10.30 -7.09
N HIS A 79 -4.85 -9.38 -6.39
CA HIS A 79 -3.82 -8.48 -6.92
C HIS A 79 -2.39 -8.95 -6.59
N ALA A 80 -2.22 -10.13 -6.00
CA ALA A 80 -0.91 -10.64 -5.62
C ALA A 80 -0.07 -10.94 -6.87
N ILE A 81 1.16 -10.44 -6.88
CA ILE A 81 2.19 -10.99 -7.75
C ILE A 81 2.74 -12.26 -7.08
N ASN A 82 3.10 -13.28 -7.86
CA ASN A 82 3.53 -14.59 -7.36
C ASN A 82 4.94 -14.54 -6.73
N ASN A 83 5.15 -13.68 -5.73
CA ASN A 83 6.42 -13.43 -5.05
C ASN A 83 6.29 -13.70 -3.54
N ASN A 84 6.20 -14.97 -3.18
CA ASN A 84 6.02 -15.33 -1.77
C ASN A 84 7.37 -15.27 -1.05
N TYR A 85 7.40 -14.54 0.08
CA TYR A 85 8.54 -14.54 0.99
C TYR A 85 8.09 -15.04 2.36
N ILE A 86 8.78 -16.04 2.88
CA ILE A 86 8.48 -16.67 4.17
C ILE A 86 9.66 -16.43 5.11
N TYR A 87 9.38 -16.00 6.34
CA TYR A 87 10.37 -16.13 7.42
C TYR A 87 9.71 -16.72 8.67
N LYS A 88 10.48 -17.57 9.37
CA LYS A 88 10.08 -18.18 10.65
C LYS A 88 10.26 -17.14 11.76
N ARG A 89 9.23 -16.94 12.58
CA ARG A 89 9.24 -15.92 13.66
C ARG A 89 9.35 -16.53 15.06
N GLY A 90 9.41 -17.84 15.19
CA GLY A 90 9.43 -18.51 16.48
C GLY A 90 10.16 -19.84 16.48
N PHE A 91 10.02 -20.56 17.59
CA PHE A 91 10.64 -21.87 17.81
C PHE A 91 9.76 -23.03 17.31
N SER A 92 8.47 -22.76 17.02
CA SER A 92 7.57 -23.75 16.43
C SER A 92 7.59 -23.66 14.89
N PRO A 93 7.48 -24.79 14.17
CA PRO A 93 7.23 -24.81 12.72
C PRO A 93 5.98 -24.02 12.29
N SER A 94 4.98 -23.90 13.19
CA SER A 94 3.74 -23.15 12.97
C SER A 94 3.91 -21.62 13.08
N ASP A 95 5.03 -21.14 13.62
CA ASP A 95 5.31 -19.72 13.80
C ASP A 95 6.00 -19.16 12.54
N TYR A 96 5.22 -18.90 11.51
CA TYR A 96 5.70 -18.36 10.23
C TYR A 96 4.94 -17.08 9.86
N ILE A 97 5.59 -16.20 9.12
CA ILE A 97 4.90 -15.12 8.42
C ILE A 97 5.22 -15.27 6.95
N GLU A 98 4.16 -15.38 6.14
CA GLU A 98 4.26 -15.34 4.69
C GLU A 98 3.80 -13.98 4.20
N HIS A 99 4.60 -13.41 3.29
CA HIS A 99 4.37 -12.14 2.66
C HIS A 99 4.13 -12.32 1.17
N LYS A 100 3.25 -11.49 0.61
CA LYS A 100 3.08 -11.31 -0.83
C LYS A 100 3.01 -9.83 -1.16
N THR A 101 3.53 -9.45 -2.31
CA THR A 101 3.31 -8.10 -2.84
C THR A 101 2.01 -8.09 -3.63
N LEU A 102 1.17 -7.11 -3.34
CA LEU A 102 -0.03 -6.80 -4.11
C LEU A 102 0.28 -5.62 -5.03
N VAL A 103 -0.15 -5.69 -6.28
CA VAL A 103 0.00 -4.59 -7.26
C VAL A 103 -1.33 -4.33 -7.94
N LYS A 104 -1.81 -3.09 -7.84
CA LYS A 104 -3.05 -2.65 -8.49
C LYS A 104 -2.79 -1.44 -9.38
N ASP A 105 -3.23 -1.51 -10.63
CA ASP A 105 -3.29 -0.35 -11.51
C ASP A 105 -4.41 0.58 -11.03
N ILE A 106 -4.03 1.84 -10.73
CA ILE A 106 -4.93 2.89 -10.27
C ILE A 106 -4.92 4.10 -11.21
N THR A 107 -4.45 3.92 -12.45
CA THR A 107 -4.36 4.98 -13.46
C THR A 107 -5.71 5.62 -13.78
N TYR A 108 -6.80 4.86 -13.63
CA TYR A 108 -8.17 5.35 -13.80
C TYR A 108 -8.55 6.44 -12.77
N LEU A 109 -7.78 6.58 -11.69
CA LEU A 109 -7.93 7.65 -10.69
C LEU A 109 -7.16 8.94 -11.08
N SER A 110 -6.55 9.02 -12.28
CA SER A 110 -5.70 10.16 -12.67
C SER A 110 -6.36 11.54 -12.49
N SER A 111 -7.67 11.65 -12.71
CA SER A 111 -8.42 12.90 -12.52
C SER A 111 -8.40 13.41 -11.07
N ILE A 112 -8.45 12.51 -10.08
CA ILE A 112 -8.35 12.87 -8.66
C ILE A 112 -6.91 12.90 -8.16
N LEU A 113 -6.01 12.12 -8.76
CA LEU A 113 -4.60 12.11 -8.42
C LEU A 113 -3.91 13.40 -8.89
N ASN A 114 -4.43 14.08 -9.92
CA ASN A 114 -3.94 15.41 -10.33
C ASN A 114 -4.30 16.53 -9.33
N GLN A 115 -5.07 16.24 -8.28
CA GLN A 115 -5.40 17.19 -7.22
C GLN A 115 -4.47 16.99 -6.02
N THR A 116 -3.78 18.05 -5.64
CA THR A 116 -2.80 18.03 -4.54
C THR A 116 -3.41 18.63 -3.27
N PRO A 117 -3.21 18.02 -2.08
CA PRO A 117 -2.44 16.80 -1.84
C PRO A 117 -3.24 15.52 -2.17
N ILE A 118 -2.55 14.44 -2.54
CA ILE A 118 -3.16 13.11 -2.50
C ILE A 118 -3.15 12.62 -1.07
N THR A 119 -4.33 12.34 -0.54
CA THR A 119 -4.53 11.75 0.77
C THR A 119 -4.94 10.30 0.61
N VAL A 120 -4.19 9.40 1.25
CA VAL A 120 -4.55 7.99 1.34
C VAL A 120 -4.95 7.68 2.76
N GLU A 121 -6.12 7.07 2.94
CA GLU A 121 -6.67 6.68 4.23
C GLU A 121 -6.80 5.16 4.27
N SER A 122 -6.30 4.55 5.34
CA SER A 122 -6.53 3.14 5.64
C SER A 122 -7.41 3.02 6.87
N THR A 123 -8.38 2.12 6.80
CA THR A 123 -9.15 1.71 7.96
C THR A 123 -8.27 0.95 8.95
N LEU A 124 -8.68 0.98 10.21
CA LEU A 124 -8.17 0.10 11.25
C LEU A 124 -8.28 -1.37 10.82
N GLN A 125 -7.17 -2.10 10.92
CA GLN A 125 -7.15 -3.55 10.82
C GLN A 125 -6.96 -4.09 12.25
N PRO A 126 -8.01 -4.63 12.89
CA PRO A 126 -7.86 -5.22 14.23
C PRO A 126 -6.86 -6.39 14.20
N ASP A 127 -6.22 -6.63 15.35
CA ASP A 127 -5.26 -7.70 15.59
C ASP A 127 -3.92 -7.56 14.85
N LEU A 128 -3.75 -8.31 13.76
CA LEU A 128 -2.53 -8.38 12.97
C LEU A 128 -2.83 -7.88 11.55
N PRO A 129 -2.14 -6.85 11.06
CA PRO A 129 -2.44 -6.24 9.78
C PRO A 129 -2.21 -7.22 8.64
N ALA A 130 -3.29 -7.59 7.95
CA ALA A 130 -3.25 -8.50 6.82
C ALA A 130 -2.74 -7.80 5.54
N ILE A 131 -2.85 -6.47 5.44
CA ILE A 131 -2.32 -5.67 4.33
C ILE A 131 -1.67 -4.39 4.88
N MET A 132 -0.40 -4.15 4.56
CA MET A 132 0.36 -3.00 5.05
C MET A 132 1.42 -2.54 4.04
N HIS A 133 2.16 -1.49 4.36
CA HIS A 133 3.17 -0.88 3.48
C HIS A 133 2.59 -0.55 2.10
N TYR A 134 1.72 0.44 2.05
CA TYR A 134 1.17 0.95 0.81
C TYR A 134 2.18 1.91 0.17
N TYR A 135 2.49 1.71 -1.11
CA TYR A 135 3.30 2.63 -1.90
C TYR A 135 2.56 2.98 -3.18
N ILE A 136 2.40 4.27 -3.46
CA ILE A 136 1.88 4.74 -4.74
C ILE A 136 3.05 5.22 -5.58
N ILE A 137 3.16 4.70 -6.80
CA ILE A 137 4.12 5.16 -7.83
C ILE A 137 3.34 5.77 -8.98
N ILE A 138 3.74 6.97 -9.40
CA ILE A 138 3.11 7.76 -10.44
C ILE A 138 4.15 8.06 -11.52
N LEU A 139 3.78 7.80 -12.78
CA LEU A 139 4.59 7.90 -14.00
C LEU A 139 3.91 8.80 -15.04
#